data_AF-A0A917K3A1-F1
#
_entry.id   AF-A0A917K3A1-F1
#
_cell.length_a   1.000
_cell.length_b   1.000
_cell.length_c   1.000
_cell.angle_alpha   90.00
_cell.angle_beta   90.00
_cell.angle_gamma   90.00
#
_symmetry.space_group_name_H-M   'P 1'
#
loop_
_entity.id
_entity.type
_entity.pdbx_description
1 polymer ?
#
loop_
_entity_poly.entity_id
_entity_poly.type
_entity_poly.pdbx_seq_one_letter_code
_entity_poly.pdbx_strand_id
1 'polypeptide(L)'
;MPWARFLDEVAEAGYSWIELGPYGYLPTDPARLTEEAARRGLRVSAGTVFTGLHRGPSVWESTWEHVGRVAELTRAMGAKHLVVIPSFWRDDKTAEILEPPELTGAQ
;
A
#
# COMPACT_ATOMS: atom_id res chain seq x y z
N MET A 1 6.89 12.38 -4.29
CA MET A 1 6.27 13.59 -3.71
C MET A 1 6.17 13.42 -2.19
N PRO A 2 6.52 14.42 -1.36
CA PRO A 2 6.33 14.34 0.09
C PRO A 2 4.86 14.06 0.45
N TRP A 3 4.60 13.18 1.42
CA TRP A 3 3.25 12.75 1.75
C TRP A 3 2.35 13.90 2.24
N ALA A 4 2.90 14.90 2.92
CA ALA A 4 2.10 16.03 3.42
C ALA A 4 1.48 16.81 2.25
N ARG A 5 2.29 17.05 1.21
CA ARG A 5 1.86 17.68 -0.04
C ARG A 5 0.78 16.85 -0.75
N PHE A 6 0.94 15.52 -0.79
CA PHE A 6 -0.11 14.64 -1.32
C PHE A 6 -1.44 14.83 -0.61
N LEU A 7 -1.45 14.81 0.73
CA LEU A 7 -2.68 14.97 1.49
C LEU A 7 -3.31 16.36 1.26
N ASP A 8 -2.50 17.41 1.20
CA ASP A 8 -2.97 18.77 0.89
C ASP A 8 -3.64 18.83 -0.49
N GLU A 9 -2.95 18.34 -1.54
CA GLU A 9 -3.44 18.40 -2.93
C GLU A 9 -4.69 17.52 -3.14
N VAL A 10 -4.78 16.36 -2.51
CA VAL A 10 -5.98 15.50 -2.59
C VAL A 10 -7.20 16.17 -1.95
N ALA A 11 -7.00 16.82 -0.81
CA ALA A 11 -8.07 17.57 -0.15
C ALA A 11 -8.49 18.81 -0.96
N GLU A 12 -7.52 19.55 -1.51
CA GLU A 12 -7.77 20.70 -2.40
C GLU A 12 -8.55 20.29 -3.66
N ALA A 13 -8.27 19.11 -4.21
CA ALA A 13 -9.01 18.54 -5.32
C ALA A 13 -10.45 18.09 -4.96
N GLY A 14 -10.86 18.18 -3.70
CA GLY A 14 -12.23 17.90 -3.23
C GLY A 14 -12.49 16.44 -2.85
N TYR A 15 -11.47 15.60 -2.75
CA TYR A 15 -11.63 14.23 -2.27
C TYR A 15 -11.71 14.17 -0.76
N SER A 16 -12.50 13.23 -0.25
CA SER A 16 -12.65 12.95 1.19
C SER A 16 -12.10 11.57 1.60
N TRP A 17 -11.65 10.77 0.63
CA TRP A 17 -11.16 9.41 0.86
C TRP A 17 -9.86 9.15 0.11
N ILE A 18 -8.96 8.42 0.75
CA ILE A 18 -7.70 7.94 0.19
C ILE A 18 -7.48 6.47 0.55
N GLU A 19 -6.60 5.81 -0.20
CA GLU A 19 -5.96 4.58 0.24
C GLU A 19 -4.60 4.90 0.90
N LEU A 20 -4.10 4.00 1.75
CA LEU A 20 -2.79 4.18 2.40
C LEU A 20 -1.62 4.21 1.41
N GLY A 21 -1.79 3.59 0.23
CA GLY A 21 -0.71 3.37 -0.71
C GLY A 21 0.39 2.46 -0.14
N PRO A 22 1.63 2.54 -0.66
CA PRO A 22 2.74 1.74 -0.17
C PRO A 22 3.03 2.00 1.31
N TYR A 23 3.24 0.93 2.09
CA TYR A 23 3.55 1.05 3.52
C TYR A 23 4.78 1.92 3.76
N GLY A 24 4.66 2.92 4.64
CA GLY A 24 5.72 3.89 4.94
C GLY A 24 5.74 5.13 4.05
N TYR A 25 4.90 5.21 3.00
CA TYR A 25 4.70 6.46 2.27
C TYR A 25 4.01 7.51 3.15
N LEU A 26 2.87 7.14 3.73
CA LEU A 26 2.21 7.90 4.80
C LEU A 26 2.81 7.54 6.17
N PRO A 27 2.64 8.38 7.21
CA PRO A 27 3.02 8.04 8.58
C PRO A 27 2.47 6.67 9.03
N THR A 28 3.31 5.85 9.65
CA THR A 28 2.92 4.52 10.16
C THR A 28 2.46 4.55 11.61
N ASP A 29 2.65 5.67 12.31
CA ASP A 29 2.02 5.92 13.60
C ASP A 29 0.54 6.27 13.38
N PRO A 30 -0.42 5.45 13.84
CA PRO A 30 -1.84 5.68 13.61
C PRO A 30 -2.35 6.99 14.21
N ALA A 31 -1.80 7.44 15.35
CA ALA A 31 -2.24 8.67 15.99
C ALA A 31 -1.89 9.88 15.11
N ARG A 32 -0.65 9.92 14.64
CA ARG A 32 -0.17 10.95 13.71
C ARG A 32 -0.93 10.94 12.39
N LEU A 33 -1.16 9.76 11.81
CA LEU A 33 -1.88 9.66 10.54
C LEU A 33 -3.34 10.10 10.70
N THR A 34 -3.98 9.76 11.82
CA THR A 34 -5.34 10.21 12.13
C THR A 34 -5.42 11.74 12.22
N GLU A 35 -4.50 12.39 12.92
CA GLU A 35 -4.45 13.85 13.03
C GLU A 35 -4.27 14.51 11.65
N GLU A 36 -3.30 14.05 10.87
CA GLU A 36 -2.99 14.62 9.56
C GLU A 36 -4.14 14.44 8.54
N ALA A 37 -4.83 13.30 8.58
CA ALA A 37 -6.00 13.06 7.75
C ALA A 37 -7.20 13.91 8.20
N ALA A 38 -7.48 13.95 9.51
CA ALA A 38 -8.61 14.69 10.07
C ALA A 38 -8.51 16.20 9.82
N ARG A 39 -7.31 16.79 9.93
CA ARG A 39 -7.07 18.21 9.64
C ARG A 39 -7.51 18.61 8.22
N ARG A 40 -7.54 17.65 7.30
CA ARG A 40 -7.88 17.83 5.89
C ARG A 40 -9.24 17.25 5.51
N GLY A 41 -10.01 16.75 6.48
CA GLY A 41 -11.29 16.08 6.20
C GLY A 41 -11.15 14.77 5.41
N LEU A 42 -9.97 14.14 5.43
CA LEU A 42 -9.68 12.89 4.73
C LEU A 42 -9.95 11.67 5.62
N ARG A 43 -10.35 10.58 4.98
CA ARG A 43 -10.57 9.26 5.59
C ARG A 43 -9.86 8.19 4.78
N VAL A 44 -9.48 7.09 5.43
CA VAL A 44 -8.85 5.95 4.76
C VAL A 44 -9.90 4.92 4.39
N SER A 45 -9.96 4.52 3.12
CA SER A 45 -10.90 3.50 2.62
C SER A 45 -10.32 2.08 2.67
N ALA A 46 -9.01 1.95 2.40
CA ALA A 46 -8.29 0.69 2.34
C ALA A 46 -6.77 0.85 2.52
N GLY A 47 -6.09 -0.25 2.83
CA GLY A 47 -4.64 -0.37 2.72
C GLY A 47 -4.24 -1.10 1.44
N THR A 48 -3.03 -0.82 0.94
CA THR A 48 -2.50 -1.43 -0.28
C THR A 48 -1.31 -2.32 0.03
N VAL A 49 -1.28 -3.53 -0.54
CA VAL A 49 -0.19 -4.50 -0.37
C VAL A 49 0.30 -4.96 -1.74
N PHE A 50 1.62 -4.95 -1.95
CA PHE A 50 2.25 -5.64 -3.07
C PHE A 50 2.79 -6.99 -2.61
N THR A 51 2.48 -8.06 -3.34
CA THR A 51 2.89 -9.43 -2.98
C THR A 51 3.58 -10.14 -4.12
N GLY A 52 4.54 -11.00 -3.81
CA GLY A 52 5.25 -11.82 -4.80
C GLY A 52 4.81 -13.28 -4.77
N LEU A 53 3.55 -13.56 -4.41
CA LEU A 53 3.08 -14.92 -4.08
C LEU A 53 3.29 -15.94 -5.21
N HIS A 54 3.39 -15.48 -6.46
CA HIS A 54 3.73 -16.32 -7.61
C HIS A 54 5.16 -16.85 -7.60
N ARG A 55 6.03 -16.40 -6.70
CA ARG A 55 7.42 -16.89 -6.53
C ARG A 55 7.51 -18.07 -5.54
N GLY A 56 6.35 -18.64 -5.21
CA GLY A 56 6.24 -19.87 -4.44
C GLY A 56 6.41 -19.69 -2.93
N PRO A 57 6.52 -20.80 -2.18
CA PRO A 57 6.48 -20.80 -0.72
C PRO A 57 7.58 -19.97 -0.04
N SER A 58 8.70 -19.74 -0.74
CA SER A 58 9.86 -19.02 -0.20
C SER A 58 9.55 -17.58 0.23
N VAL A 59 8.51 -16.96 -0.32
CA VAL A 59 8.11 -15.58 0.00
C VAL A 59 6.97 -15.47 1.01
N TRP A 60 6.43 -16.60 1.48
CA TRP A 60 5.21 -16.61 2.28
C TRP A 60 5.35 -15.82 3.58
N GLU A 61 6.36 -16.12 4.38
CA GLU A 61 6.57 -15.50 5.69
C GLU A 61 6.78 -13.98 5.60
N SER A 62 7.63 -13.53 4.66
CA SER A 62 7.88 -12.11 4.46
C SER A 62 6.66 -11.37 3.90
N THR A 63 5.88 -12.03 3.04
CA THR A 63 4.61 -11.51 2.54
C THR A 63 3.61 -11.36 3.69
N TRP A 64 3.49 -12.37 4.55
CA TRP A 64 2.57 -12.35 5.68
C TRP A 64 2.92 -11.26 6.69
N GLU A 65 4.20 -11.09 7.02
CA GLU A 65 4.66 -9.99 7.89
C GLU A 65 4.32 -8.61 7.30
N HIS A 66 4.51 -8.44 5.98
CA HIS A 66 4.17 -7.19 5.30
C HIS A 66 2.65 -6.93 5.31
N VAL A 67 1.84 -7.94 4.94
CA VAL A 67 0.37 -7.87 5.01
C VAL A 67 -0.09 -7.52 6.42
N GLY A 68 0.49 -8.15 7.45
CA GLY A 68 0.16 -7.91 8.85
C GLY A 68 0.33 -6.44 9.24
N ARG A 69 1.48 -5.84 8.92
CA ARG A 69 1.74 -4.41 9.21
C ARG A 69 0.75 -3.48 8.51
N VAL A 70 0.45 -3.75 7.24
CA VAL A 70 -0.54 -2.95 6.48
C VAL A 70 -1.94 -3.13 7.08
N ALA A 71 -2.33 -4.36 7.43
CA ALA A 71 -3.61 -4.66 8.03
C ALA A 71 -3.82 -3.97 9.38
N GLU A 72 -2.78 -3.95 10.23
CA GLU A 72 -2.80 -3.27 11.53
C GLU A 72 -3.03 -1.78 11.38
N LEU A 73 -2.28 -1.10 10.51
CA LEU A 73 -2.46 0.33 10.24
C LEU A 73 -3.83 0.61 9.60
N THR A 74 -4.24 -0.18 8.61
CA THR A 74 -5.54 -0.07 7.94
C THR A 74 -6.69 -0.14 8.95
N ARG A 75 -6.65 -1.12 9.85
CA ARG A 75 -7.61 -1.29 10.93
C ARG A 75 -7.59 -0.08 11.88
N ALA A 76 -6.41 0.39 12.26
CA ALA A 76 -6.28 1.53 13.16
C ALA A 76 -6.85 2.82 12.55
N MET A 77 -6.82 2.96 11.23
CA MET A 77 -7.45 4.05 10.49
C MET A 77 -8.96 3.88 10.26
N GLY A 78 -9.57 2.79 10.77
CA GLY A 78 -10.99 2.50 10.66
C GLY A 78 -11.43 1.88 9.32
N ALA A 79 -10.47 1.55 8.45
CA ALA A 79 -10.73 0.86 7.18
C ALA A 79 -10.84 -0.66 7.38
N LYS A 80 -11.53 -1.33 6.45
CA LYS A 80 -11.85 -2.76 6.52
C LYS A 80 -11.35 -3.58 5.34
N HIS A 81 -10.76 -2.94 4.35
CA HIS A 81 -10.36 -3.58 3.09
C HIS A 81 -8.85 -3.48 2.89
N LEU A 82 -8.29 -4.52 2.29
CA LEU A 82 -6.93 -4.55 1.78
C LEU A 82 -6.99 -4.80 0.27
N VAL A 83 -6.32 -3.95 -0.49
CA VAL A 83 -6.09 -4.15 -1.92
C VAL A 83 -4.78 -4.90 -2.07
N VAL A 84 -4.84 -6.12 -2.62
CA VAL A 84 -3.68 -6.98 -2.85
C VAL A 84 -3.32 -6.93 -4.32
N ILE A 85 -2.11 -6.48 -4.62
CA ILE A 85 -1.60 -6.30 -5.98
C ILE A 85 -0.41 -7.26 -6.17
N PRO A 86 -0.40 -8.10 -7.20
CA PRO A 86 0.77 -8.92 -7.49
C PRO A 86 1.94 -8.05 -7.93
N SER A 87 3.16 -8.47 -7.59
CA SER A 87 4.38 -7.83 -8.06
C SER A 87 4.44 -7.93 -9.58
N PHE A 88 4.95 -6.89 -10.20
CA PHE A 88 5.14 -6.86 -11.64
C PHE A 88 6.36 -7.68 -12.04
N TRP A 89 6.30 -8.27 -13.24
CA TRP A 89 7.45 -8.92 -13.87
C TRP A 89 8.47 -7.92 -14.46
N ARG A 90 8.11 -6.63 -14.46
CA ARG A 90 8.97 -5.50 -14.82
C ARG A 90 9.02 -4.49 -13.67
N ASP A 91 10.12 -3.76 -13.58
CA ASP A 91 10.22 -2.62 -12.69
C ASP A 91 9.20 -1.53 -13.10
N ASP A 92 8.47 -0.99 -12.12
CA ASP A 92 7.35 -0.07 -12.34
C ASP A 92 7.80 1.33 -12.80
N LYS A 93 9.09 1.66 -12.66
CA LYS A 93 9.64 2.98 -12.98
C LYS A 93 10.52 2.96 -14.22
N THR A 94 11.32 1.92 -14.38
CA THR A 94 12.35 1.80 -15.42
C THR A 94 11.92 0.89 -16.57
N ALA A 95 10.88 0.08 -16.38
CA ALA A 95 10.44 -0.97 -17.30
C ALA A 95 11.47 -2.09 -17.54
N GLU A 96 12.52 -2.18 -16.72
CA GLU A 96 13.46 -3.31 -16.72
C GLU A 96 12.72 -4.63 -16.47
N ILE A 97 13.07 -5.69 -17.19
CA ILE A 97 12.49 -7.02 -17.01
C ILE A 97 13.17 -7.67 -15.80
N LEU A 98 12.38 -7.94 -14.75
CA LEU A 98 12.85 -8.55 -13.50
C LEU A 98 12.68 -10.07 -13.48
N GLU A 99 11.67 -10.57 -14.19
CA GLU A 99 11.33 -11.99 -14.28
C GLU A 99 10.57 -12.28 -15.60
N PRO A 100 10.45 -13.56 -16.02
CA PRO A 100 9.71 -13.91 -17.23
C PRO A 100 8.24 -13.44 -17.17
N PRO A 101 7.66 -12.99 -18.30
CA PRO A 101 6.26 -12.56 -18.34
C PRO A 101 5.27 -13.72 -18.22
N GLU A 102 5.68 -14.95 -18.53
CA GLU A 102 4.89 -16.16 -18.36
C GLU A 102 5.29 -16.94 -17.10
N LEU A 103 4.30 -17.33 -16.29
CA LEU A 103 4.51 -18.20 -15.14
C LEU A 103 4.63 -19.67 -15.59
N THR A 104 5.58 -20.38 -14.99
CA THR A 104 5.73 -21.84 -15.13
C THR A 104 5.42 -22.53 -13.80
N GLY A 105 5.13 -23.84 -13.81
CA GLY A 105 4.87 -24.58 -12.58
C GLY A 105 6.06 -24.74 -11.62
N ALA A 106 7.24 -24.21 -11.98
CA ALA A 106 8.45 -24.22 -11.15
C ALA A 106 8.56 -22.99 -10.22
N GLN A 107 7.69 -21.99 -10.41
CA GLN A 107 7.56 -20.81 -9.55
C GLN A 107 6.45 -21.05 -8.53
#